data_AF-A0A8X7W2C5-F1
#
_entry.id   AF-A0A8X7W2C5-F1
#
_cell.length_a   1.000
_cell.length_b   1.000
_cell.length_c   1.000
_cell.angle_alpha   90.00
_cell.angle_beta   90.00
_cell.angle_gamma   90.00
#
_symmetry.space_group_name_H-M   'P 1'
#
loop_
_entity.id
_entity.type
_entity.pdbx_description
1 polymer ?
#
loop_
_entity_poly.entity_id
_entity_poly.type
_entity_poly.pdbx_seq_one_letter_code
_entity_poly.pdbx_strand_id
1 'polypeptide(L)'
;MPMRHLNAIATLLIMFFTLLILSFTGILEFPSASTSLPHHDSSSSSSDAVSSDPFGDVLVAFRKWDSEVGCARFRESRKASIRGNVSSGALQDSDGSGCGELKMDHVRVLVKGWTWVPDNLENLYSCRCGMTCLWSKSPVLSDSPDALLFETTTPPLQRRVGEPLRVYMDLEAGRKRSGREDIFISYHAKDDVQTTYAGALFHNNRNYHISAHKTICLSRRDRLAKSLLDLIPHHSFGKCLNNVGGLNSALSMYPECVSESNAAEPKWYDHLHCAMSHYKFVLAVENTATESYVTEKLFYALDSGSVPIYFGAPNVQDFVPPNSVIDGSKFASMKELAAYVKRLGDDPVAYSEYHAWRRCGVVGNYGRTRAVSLDTLPCRLCEEVSRRGGKNAGV
;
A
#
# COMPACT_ATOMS: atom_id res chain seq x y z
N MET A 1 -15.83 -58.28 -22.74
CA MET A 1 -15.06 -58.62 -21.52
C MET A 1 -13.74 -57.83 -21.56
N PRO A 2 -13.18 -57.30 -20.45
CA PRO A 2 -13.79 -56.83 -19.20
C PRO A 2 -13.22 -55.43 -18.80
N MET A 3 -13.90 -54.32 -19.10
CA MET A 3 -13.54 -52.98 -18.55
C MET A 3 -14.32 -52.61 -17.27
N ARG A 4 -15.21 -53.48 -16.79
CA ARG A 4 -16.07 -53.19 -15.61
C ARG A 4 -15.37 -53.42 -14.26
N HIS A 5 -14.28 -54.19 -14.19
CA HIS A 5 -13.63 -54.52 -12.91
C HIS A 5 -12.65 -53.44 -12.40
N LEU A 6 -12.04 -52.62 -13.27
CA LEU A 6 -11.12 -51.57 -12.82
C LEU A 6 -11.81 -50.44 -12.06
N ASN A 7 -13.02 -50.04 -12.47
CA ASN A 7 -13.75 -48.94 -11.81
C ASN A 7 -14.24 -49.32 -10.40
N ALA A 8 -14.58 -50.60 -10.17
CA ALA A 8 -15.02 -51.06 -8.86
C ALA A 8 -13.90 -51.00 -7.81
N ILE A 9 -12.67 -51.36 -8.20
CA ILE A 9 -11.50 -51.37 -7.31
C ILE A 9 -11.08 -49.93 -6.96
N ALA A 10 -11.09 -49.02 -7.94
CA ALA A 10 -10.79 -47.61 -7.70
C ALA A 10 -11.81 -46.96 -6.75
N THR A 11 -13.10 -47.29 -6.92
CA THR A 11 -14.16 -46.76 -6.04
C THR A 11 -14.03 -47.30 -4.62
N LEU A 12 -13.66 -48.58 -4.45
CA LEU A 12 -13.42 -49.18 -3.13
C LEU A 12 -12.22 -48.56 -2.42
N LEU A 13 -11.14 -48.25 -3.15
CA LEU A 13 -9.96 -47.60 -2.60
C LEU A 13 -10.26 -46.18 -2.13
N ILE A 14 -11.05 -45.41 -2.89
CA ILE A 14 -11.44 -44.05 -2.51
C ILE A 14 -12.35 -44.07 -1.27
N MET A 15 -13.28 -45.02 -1.19
CA MET A 15 -14.12 -45.21 -0.01
C MET A 15 -13.33 -45.63 1.24
N PHE A 16 -12.32 -46.49 1.06
CA PHE A 16 -11.43 -46.90 2.15
C PHE A 16 -10.60 -45.72 2.68
N PHE A 17 -10.00 -44.91 1.80
CA PHE A 17 -9.20 -43.75 2.21
C PHE A 17 -10.05 -42.65 2.87
N THR A 18 -11.28 -42.42 2.42
CA THR A 18 -12.19 -41.45 3.04
C THR A 18 -12.64 -41.88 4.44
N LEU A 19 -12.92 -43.19 4.65
CA LEU A 19 -13.19 -43.74 5.97
C LEU A 19 -11.96 -43.69 6.90
N LEU A 20 -10.76 -43.91 6.36
CA LEU A 20 -9.51 -43.80 7.12
C LEU A 20 -9.32 -42.35 7.62
N ILE A 21 -9.50 -41.35 6.76
CA ILE A 21 -9.38 -39.93 7.12
C ILE A 21 -10.41 -39.54 8.18
N LEU A 22 -11.65 -39.99 8.06
CA LEU A 22 -12.70 -39.74 9.06
C LEU A 22 -12.45 -40.43 10.40
N SER A 23 -11.73 -41.56 10.41
CA SER A 23 -11.33 -42.24 11.65
C SER A 23 -10.18 -41.54 12.39
N PHE A 24 -9.36 -40.74 11.69
CA PHE A 24 -8.26 -39.98 12.29
C PHE A 24 -8.63 -38.55 12.73
N THR A 25 -9.78 -38.02 12.30
CA THR A 25 -10.26 -36.69 12.77
C THR A 25 -11.01 -36.73 14.10
N GLY A 26 -11.23 -37.92 14.67
CA GLY A 26 -11.90 -38.12 15.97
C GLY A 26 -10.99 -38.01 17.21
N ILE A 27 -9.70 -37.68 17.06
CA ILE A 27 -8.73 -37.60 18.16
C ILE A 27 -8.07 -36.21 18.16
N LEU A 28 -8.86 -35.16 18.33
CA LEU A 28 -8.36 -33.84 18.71
C LEU A 28 -9.13 -33.39 19.95
N GLU A 29 -8.73 -33.93 21.11
CA GLU A 29 -9.02 -33.29 22.38
C GLU A 29 -8.17 -32.01 22.46
N PHE A 30 -8.85 -30.86 22.43
CA PHE A 30 -8.20 -29.59 22.70
C PHE A 30 -7.84 -29.51 24.19
N PRO A 31 -6.58 -29.22 24.56
CA PRO A 31 -6.25 -28.99 25.96
C PRO A 31 -6.88 -27.68 26.43
N SER A 32 -7.62 -27.76 27.53
CA SER A 32 -8.16 -26.60 28.23
C SER A 32 -7.00 -25.74 28.76
N ALA A 33 -6.94 -24.48 28.37
CA ALA A 33 -5.93 -23.54 28.85
C ALA A 33 -6.20 -23.17 30.32
N SER A 34 -5.53 -23.85 31.24
CA SER A 34 -5.38 -23.39 32.62
C SER A 34 -3.90 -23.04 32.86
N THR A 35 -3.60 -21.75 32.92
CA THR A 35 -2.31 -21.24 33.40
C THR A 35 -2.54 -20.36 34.61
N SER A 36 -2.51 -20.96 35.79
CA SER A 36 -2.13 -20.25 37.01
C SER A 36 -0.60 -20.28 37.09
N LEU A 37 0.06 -19.12 36.99
CA LEU A 37 1.47 -18.94 37.32
C LEU A 37 1.59 -18.04 38.58
N PRO A 38 2.66 -18.19 39.37
CA PRO A 38 2.69 -17.78 40.77
C PRO A 38 2.94 -16.28 40.94
N HIS A 39 2.25 -15.69 41.90
CA HIS A 39 2.58 -14.38 42.46
C HIS A 39 3.90 -14.45 43.22
N HIS A 40 4.86 -13.61 42.85
CA HIS A 40 5.95 -13.22 43.72
C HIS A 40 5.70 -11.77 44.15
N ASP A 41 5.26 -11.62 45.40
CA ASP A 41 5.22 -10.32 46.07
C ASP A 41 6.63 -9.95 46.53
N SER A 42 7.05 -8.74 46.19
CA SER A 42 8.05 -8.02 46.98
C SER A 42 7.64 -6.55 47.05
N SER A 43 7.08 -6.19 48.19
CA SER A 43 6.87 -4.81 48.60
C SER A 43 8.21 -4.18 49.01
N SER A 44 8.59 -3.08 48.38
CA SER A 44 9.38 -2.03 49.04
C SER A 44 9.03 -0.66 48.46
N SER A 45 8.76 0.28 49.37
CA SER A 45 8.31 1.63 49.11
C SER A 45 9.49 2.60 49.02
N SER A 46 9.56 3.42 47.97
CA SER A 46 10.15 4.77 48.02
C SER A 46 9.83 5.60 46.76
N SER A 47 9.05 6.67 46.98
CA SER A 47 9.00 7.99 46.31
C SER A 47 9.21 8.11 44.78
N ASP A 48 8.13 8.53 44.11
CA ASP A 48 8.03 9.30 42.86
C ASP A 48 8.96 8.89 41.70
N ALA A 49 8.61 7.77 41.06
CA ALA A 49 9.06 7.47 39.70
C ALA A 49 7.84 7.52 38.76
N VAL A 50 7.92 8.36 37.73
CA VAL A 50 7.04 8.31 36.55
C VAL A 50 6.92 6.85 36.12
N SER A 51 5.70 6.33 36.12
CA SER A 51 5.33 4.98 35.71
C SER A 51 6.08 4.57 34.43
N SER A 52 7.20 3.87 34.61
CA SER A 52 7.98 3.24 33.54
C SER A 52 7.33 1.91 33.18
N ASP A 53 6.05 1.94 32.80
CA ASP A 53 5.44 0.79 32.14
C ASP A 53 6.15 0.69 30.78
N PRO A 54 7.05 -0.29 30.56
CA PRO A 54 7.73 -0.39 29.29
C PRO A 54 6.63 -0.67 28.26
N PHE A 55 6.53 0.17 27.23
CA PHE A 55 5.61 -0.05 26.12
C PHE A 55 5.88 -1.46 25.53
N GLY A 56 5.10 -2.44 25.98
CA GLY A 56 5.27 -3.86 25.67
C GLY A 56 3.94 -4.54 25.31
N ASP A 57 2.81 -3.89 25.62
CA ASP A 57 1.49 -4.35 25.24
C ASP A 57 0.70 -3.23 24.54
N VAL A 58 0.62 -3.35 23.22
CA VAL A 58 -0.11 -2.43 22.34
C VAL A 58 -1.62 -2.46 22.62
N LEU A 59 -2.18 -3.61 23.02
CA LEU A 59 -3.61 -3.73 23.30
C LEU A 59 -3.99 -2.99 24.59
N VAL A 60 -3.16 -3.08 25.63
CA VAL A 60 -3.32 -2.32 26.88
C VAL A 60 -3.19 -0.83 26.61
N ALA A 61 -2.18 -0.41 25.83
CA ALA A 61 -2.00 0.97 25.39
C ALA A 61 -3.25 1.53 24.69
N PHE A 62 -3.84 0.76 23.78
CA PHE A 62 -5.08 1.15 23.11
C PHE A 62 -6.28 1.23 24.05
N ARG A 63 -6.45 0.29 24.98
CA ARG A 63 -7.55 0.35 25.95
C ARG A 63 -7.47 1.61 26.81
N LYS A 64 -6.25 2.01 27.17
CA LYS A 64 -5.99 3.26 27.89
C LYS A 64 -6.29 4.49 27.01
N TRP A 65 -5.85 4.47 25.74
CA TRP A 65 -6.20 5.53 24.80
C TRP A 65 -7.72 5.64 24.57
N ASP A 66 -8.43 4.52 24.48
CA ASP A 66 -9.89 4.51 24.29
C ASP A 66 -10.63 5.15 25.48
N SER A 67 -10.14 4.96 26.71
CA SER A 67 -10.74 5.56 27.91
C SER A 67 -10.38 7.05 28.08
N GLU A 68 -9.16 7.45 27.74
CA GLU A 68 -8.67 8.81 27.89
C GLU A 68 -9.08 9.73 26.73
N VAL A 69 -9.09 9.21 25.51
CA VAL A 69 -9.38 9.97 24.28
C VAL A 69 -10.62 9.38 23.60
N GLY A 70 -10.51 8.16 23.08
CA GLY A 70 -11.56 7.48 22.33
C GLY A 70 -11.96 8.18 21.02
N CYS A 71 -12.74 7.47 20.20
CA CYS A 71 -13.07 7.94 18.84
C CYS A 71 -13.90 9.22 18.79
N ALA A 72 -14.74 9.52 19.78
CA ALA A 72 -15.54 10.73 19.79
C ALA A 72 -14.66 11.98 19.98
N ARG A 73 -13.78 11.99 20.99
CA ARG A 73 -12.87 13.13 21.23
C ARG A 73 -11.82 13.25 20.13
N PHE A 74 -11.30 12.13 19.62
CA PHE A 74 -10.38 12.12 18.48
C PHE A 74 -11.01 12.77 17.24
N ARG A 75 -12.24 12.40 16.88
CA ARG A 75 -12.90 13.00 15.71
C ARG A 75 -13.20 14.48 15.92
N GLU A 76 -13.55 14.91 17.13
CA GLU A 76 -13.78 16.33 17.41
C GLU A 76 -12.47 17.13 17.38
N SER A 77 -11.39 16.63 17.99
CA SER A 77 -10.08 17.29 17.97
C SER A 77 -9.47 17.38 16.56
N ARG A 78 -9.80 16.41 15.69
CA ARG A 78 -9.36 16.37 14.29
C ARG A 78 -10.40 16.87 13.30
N LYS A 79 -11.52 17.44 13.76
CA LYS A 79 -12.66 17.84 12.92
C LYS A 79 -12.27 18.78 11.78
N ALA A 80 -11.35 19.72 12.02
CA ALA A 80 -10.83 20.61 11.00
C ALA A 80 -10.04 19.86 9.92
N SER A 81 -9.20 18.89 10.30
CA SER A 81 -8.46 18.04 9.35
C SER A 81 -9.39 17.06 8.61
N ILE A 82 -10.42 16.56 9.29
CA ILE A 82 -11.43 15.66 8.71
C ILE A 82 -12.36 16.39 7.73
N ARG A 83 -12.82 17.59 8.07
CA ARG A 83 -13.73 18.40 7.23
C ARG A 83 -13.01 19.25 6.19
N GLY A 84 -11.83 19.77 6.54
CA GLY A 84 -11.10 20.80 5.77
C GLY A 84 -10.37 20.30 4.53
N ASN A 85 -10.26 18.98 4.35
CA ASN A 85 -9.47 18.39 3.27
C ASN A 85 -10.28 17.97 2.03
N VAL A 86 -11.59 18.25 2.01
CA VAL A 86 -12.44 18.07 0.81
C VAL A 86 -12.03 19.01 -0.34
N SER A 87 -11.26 20.07 -0.06
CA SER A 87 -10.96 21.18 -0.99
C SER A 87 -9.50 21.31 -1.42
N SER A 88 -8.58 20.42 -1.05
CA SER A 88 -7.15 20.67 -1.32
C SER A 88 -6.75 20.64 -2.80
N GLY A 89 -7.66 20.24 -3.71
CA GLY A 89 -7.37 20.12 -5.14
C GLY A 89 -6.29 19.09 -5.45
N ALA A 90 -5.81 18.36 -4.45
CA ALA A 90 -4.73 17.39 -4.54
C ALA A 90 -5.22 15.99 -4.95
N LEU A 91 -6.53 15.73 -4.85
CA LEU A 91 -7.18 14.48 -5.23
C LEU A 91 -8.33 14.75 -6.21
N GLN A 92 -8.41 13.95 -7.27
CA GLN A 92 -9.57 13.90 -8.15
C GLN A 92 -10.78 13.27 -7.44
N ASP A 93 -11.97 13.59 -7.92
CA ASP A 93 -13.18 12.86 -7.54
C ASP A 93 -13.20 11.50 -8.23
N SER A 94 -13.09 10.42 -7.44
CA SER A 94 -13.14 9.05 -7.95
C SER A 94 -14.52 8.67 -8.49
N ASP A 95 -15.57 9.37 -8.07
CA ASP A 95 -16.93 9.13 -8.55
C ASP A 95 -17.21 9.80 -9.90
N GLY A 96 -16.23 10.53 -10.47
CA GLY A 96 -16.30 11.10 -11.81
C GLY A 96 -17.49 12.05 -12.02
N SER A 97 -17.68 12.46 -13.27
CA SER A 97 -18.89 13.18 -13.69
C SER A 97 -20.11 12.23 -13.81
N GLY A 98 -21.31 12.78 -13.98
CA GLY A 98 -22.53 12.00 -14.17
C GLY A 98 -22.44 11.07 -15.39
N CYS A 99 -23.11 9.91 -15.32
CA CYS A 99 -23.06 8.88 -16.37
C CYS A 99 -23.46 9.36 -17.79
N GLY A 100 -24.15 10.49 -17.91
CA GLY A 100 -24.63 11.03 -19.19
C GLY A 100 -23.53 11.56 -20.12
N GLU A 101 -22.29 11.68 -19.64
CA GLU A 101 -21.15 12.11 -20.47
C GLU A 101 -20.40 10.96 -21.15
N LEU A 102 -20.69 9.71 -20.75
CA LEU A 102 -20.07 8.52 -21.31
C LEU A 102 -20.64 8.25 -22.72
N LYS A 103 -19.77 8.01 -23.70
CA LYS A 103 -20.16 7.77 -25.11
C LYS A 103 -20.07 6.30 -25.51
N MET A 104 -19.59 5.44 -24.60
CA MET A 104 -19.29 4.04 -24.85
C MET A 104 -19.68 3.18 -23.66
N ASP A 105 -20.35 2.06 -23.93
CA ASP A 105 -20.74 1.05 -22.93
C ASP A 105 -19.63 0.01 -22.68
N HIS A 106 -18.74 -0.16 -23.66
CA HIS A 106 -17.62 -1.08 -23.60
C HIS A 106 -16.35 -0.38 -24.06
N VAL A 107 -15.29 -0.46 -23.27
CA VAL A 107 -13.98 0.11 -23.58
C VAL A 107 -12.92 -0.97 -23.47
N ARG A 108 -12.06 -1.04 -24.50
CA ARG A 108 -10.91 -1.95 -24.53
C ARG A 108 -9.61 -1.17 -24.50
N VAL A 109 -8.82 -1.41 -23.46
CA VAL A 109 -7.47 -0.85 -23.30
C VAL A 109 -6.46 -1.97 -23.56
N LEU A 110 -5.58 -1.74 -24.53
CA LEU A 110 -4.42 -2.59 -24.75
C LEU A 110 -3.18 -1.97 -24.11
N VAL A 111 -2.60 -2.67 -23.13
CA VAL A 111 -1.36 -2.27 -22.47
C VAL A 111 -0.18 -2.68 -23.36
N LYS A 112 0.64 -1.70 -23.77
CA LYS A 112 1.74 -1.89 -24.73
C LYS A 112 3.10 -1.94 -24.03
N GLY A 113 3.90 -2.95 -24.39
CA GLY A 113 5.31 -3.06 -24.02
C GLY A 113 5.55 -3.72 -22.66
N TRP A 114 6.78 -3.63 -22.17
CA TRP A 114 7.10 -4.03 -20.80
C TRP A 114 6.54 -2.99 -19.82
N THR A 115 5.80 -3.48 -18.84
CA THR A 115 5.06 -2.67 -17.87
C THR A 115 5.41 -3.13 -16.46
N TRP A 116 5.48 -2.16 -15.55
CA TRP A 116 5.63 -2.43 -14.11
C TRP A 116 4.27 -2.65 -13.44
N VAL A 117 3.16 -2.33 -14.12
CA VAL A 117 1.81 -2.57 -13.65
C VAL A 117 1.58 -4.07 -13.49
N PRO A 118 1.10 -4.51 -12.32
CA PRO A 118 1.06 -5.93 -12.04
C PRO A 118 0.03 -6.67 -12.91
N ASP A 119 0.34 -7.93 -13.23
CA ASP A 119 -0.52 -8.76 -14.09
C ASP A 119 -1.91 -9.01 -13.50
N ASN A 120 -2.07 -8.83 -12.19
CA ASN A 120 -3.37 -8.95 -11.53
C ASN A 120 -4.35 -7.82 -11.89
N LEU A 121 -3.91 -6.78 -12.60
CA LEU A 121 -4.78 -5.80 -13.23
C LEU A 121 -5.36 -6.26 -14.57
N GLU A 122 -4.88 -7.37 -15.15
CA GLU A 122 -5.45 -7.93 -16.37
C GLU A 122 -6.82 -8.55 -16.07
N ASN A 123 -7.90 -7.89 -16.49
CA ASN A 123 -9.26 -8.34 -16.22
C ASN A 123 -10.30 -7.65 -17.12
N LEU A 124 -11.52 -8.20 -17.11
CA LEU A 124 -12.73 -7.53 -17.56
C LEU A 124 -13.47 -6.96 -16.34
N TYR A 125 -13.46 -5.64 -16.20
CA TYR A 125 -14.05 -4.93 -15.09
C TYR A 125 -15.50 -4.54 -15.38
N SER A 126 -16.35 -4.66 -14.36
CA SER A 126 -17.67 -4.03 -14.32
C SER A 126 -17.55 -2.70 -13.59
N CYS A 127 -17.64 -1.61 -14.34
CA CYS A 127 -17.50 -0.25 -13.83
C CYS A 127 -18.88 0.37 -13.52
N ARG A 128 -18.89 1.56 -12.93
CA ARG A 128 -20.13 2.31 -12.72
C ARG A 128 -20.82 2.62 -14.06
N CYS A 129 -22.08 3.03 -13.97
CA CYS A 129 -22.90 3.36 -15.14
C CYS A 129 -23.15 2.15 -16.08
N GLY A 130 -22.88 0.91 -15.64
CA GLY A 130 -23.02 -0.29 -16.46
C GLY A 130 -21.91 -0.49 -17.50
N MET A 131 -20.87 0.35 -17.48
CA MET A 131 -19.77 0.26 -18.43
C MET A 131 -18.90 -0.95 -18.14
N THR A 132 -18.45 -1.64 -19.18
CA THR A 132 -17.47 -2.71 -19.09
C THR A 132 -16.11 -2.25 -19.60
N CYS A 133 -15.05 -2.60 -18.89
CA CYS A 133 -13.69 -2.18 -19.22
C CYS A 133 -12.79 -3.41 -19.33
N LEU A 134 -12.34 -3.73 -20.53
CA LEU A 134 -11.31 -4.74 -20.74
C LEU A 134 -9.93 -4.09 -20.64
N TRP A 135 -9.16 -4.47 -19.63
CA TRP A 135 -7.77 -4.07 -19.46
C TRP A 135 -6.90 -5.30 -19.67
N SER A 136 -6.09 -5.31 -20.73
CA SER A 136 -5.34 -6.52 -21.10
C SER A 136 -4.02 -6.19 -21.79
N LYS A 137 -3.01 -7.03 -21.54
CA LYS A 137 -1.73 -7.03 -22.26
C LYS A 137 -1.80 -7.88 -23.54
N SER A 138 -2.83 -8.72 -23.68
CA SER A 138 -3.05 -9.57 -24.84
C SER A 138 -3.67 -8.81 -26.02
N PRO A 139 -2.97 -8.69 -27.17
CA PRO A 139 -3.54 -8.07 -28.37
C PRO A 139 -4.67 -8.91 -29.00
N VAL A 140 -4.75 -10.19 -28.66
CA VAL A 140 -5.82 -11.08 -29.15
C VAL A 140 -7.13 -10.81 -28.41
N LEU A 141 -7.06 -10.59 -27.09
CA LEU A 141 -8.24 -10.26 -26.29
C LEU A 141 -8.70 -8.83 -26.53
N SER A 142 -7.76 -7.89 -26.69
CA SER A 142 -8.04 -6.48 -26.95
C SER A 142 -8.05 -6.13 -28.44
N ASP A 143 -8.56 -7.02 -29.31
CA ASP A 143 -8.60 -6.77 -30.76
C ASP A 143 -9.37 -5.47 -31.09
N SER A 144 -8.82 -4.64 -31.97
CA SER A 144 -9.34 -3.31 -32.31
C SER A 144 -9.60 -2.42 -31.05
N PRO A 145 -8.57 -2.15 -30.22
CA PRO A 145 -8.73 -1.48 -28.94
C PRO A 145 -9.16 -0.02 -29.11
N ASP A 146 -9.72 0.56 -28.05
CA ASP A 146 -10.16 1.96 -28.02
C ASP A 146 -9.07 2.88 -27.49
N ALA A 147 -8.13 2.32 -26.73
CA ALA A 147 -6.94 3.01 -26.25
C ALA A 147 -5.71 2.07 -26.19
N LEU A 148 -4.53 2.64 -26.44
CA LEU A 148 -3.23 2.03 -26.19
C LEU A 148 -2.58 2.71 -24.98
N LEU A 149 -2.26 1.92 -23.95
CA LEU A 149 -1.55 2.40 -22.77
C LEU A 149 -0.06 2.18 -22.91
N PHE A 150 0.71 3.25 -22.73
CA PHE A 150 2.16 3.29 -22.76
C PHE A 150 2.72 3.76 -21.41
N GLU A 151 3.84 3.18 -20.96
CA GLU A 151 4.51 3.56 -19.70
C GLU A 151 5.99 3.90 -19.91
N THR A 152 6.72 2.98 -20.53
CA THR A 152 8.17 3.07 -20.71
C THR A 152 8.56 3.67 -22.05
N THR A 153 7.61 3.78 -22.97
CA THR A 153 7.81 4.29 -24.33
C THR A 153 6.86 5.45 -24.56
N THR A 154 7.37 6.51 -25.18
CA THR A 154 6.52 7.65 -25.52
C THR A 154 5.58 7.25 -26.67
N PRO A 155 4.29 7.63 -26.63
CA PRO A 155 3.36 7.30 -27.70
C PRO A 155 3.79 7.86 -29.08
N PRO A 156 3.25 7.29 -30.18
CA PRO A 156 3.45 7.81 -31.53
C PRO A 156 3.10 9.29 -31.65
N LEU A 157 3.84 10.03 -32.48
CA LEU A 157 3.68 11.49 -32.61
C LEU A 157 2.33 11.90 -33.19
N GLN A 158 1.80 11.12 -34.13
CA GLN A 158 0.55 11.38 -34.83
C GLN A 158 -0.45 10.25 -34.54
N ARG A 159 -1.73 10.63 -34.48
CA ARG A 159 -2.87 9.71 -34.45
C ARG A 159 -3.83 10.09 -35.58
N ARG A 160 -4.41 9.10 -36.24
CA ARG A 160 -5.46 9.29 -37.26
C ARG A 160 -6.84 8.98 -36.68
N VAL A 161 -7.88 9.50 -37.30
CA VAL A 161 -9.26 9.13 -36.98
C VAL A 161 -9.43 7.62 -37.19
N GLY A 162 -10.03 6.93 -36.21
CA GLY A 162 -10.18 5.47 -36.21
C GLY A 162 -9.03 4.72 -35.53
N GLU A 163 -7.93 5.40 -35.20
CA GLU A 163 -6.86 4.81 -34.37
C GLU A 163 -7.16 4.98 -32.87
N PRO A 164 -6.73 4.03 -32.02
CA PRO A 164 -6.97 4.08 -30.59
C PRO A 164 -6.33 5.33 -29.94
N LEU A 165 -6.93 5.81 -28.86
CA LEU A 165 -6.35 6.90 -28.06
C LEU A 165 -4.99 6.50 -27.49
N ARG A 166 -4.04 7.44 -27.49
CA ARG A 166 -2.72 7.28 -26.90
C ARG A 166 -2.80 7.67 -25.43
N VAL A 167 -2.69 6.68 -24.55
CA VAL A 167 -2.64 6.89 -23.11
C VAL A 167 -1.20 6.77 -22.67
N TYR A 168 -0.65 7.78 -22.01
CA TYR A 168 0.69 7.71 -21.43
C TYR A 168 0.63 7.83 -19.92
N MET A 169 1.20 6.85 -19.22
CA MET A 169 1.29 6.85 -17.77
C MET A 169 2.73 7.05 -17.32
N ASP A 170 2.94 8.05 -16.48
CA ASP A 170 4.21 8.26 -15.80
C ASP A 170 3.97 8.83 -14.40
N LEU A 171 4.37 8.08 -13.38
CA LEU A 171 4.14 8.44 -11.99
C LEU A 171 5.38 9.05 -11.33
N GLU A 172 6.50 9.21 -12.04
CA GLU A 172 7.74 9.72 -11.45
C GLU A 172 7.70 11.25 -11.24
N ALA A 173 8.27 11.74 -10.12
CA ALA A 173 8.16 13.14 -9.69
C ALA A 173 8.58 14.20 -10.73
N GLY A 174 9.54 13.89 -11.59
CA GLY A 174 10.12 14.84 -12.55
C GLY A 174 9.46 14.82 -13.94
N ARG A 175 8.50 13.92 -14.18
CA ARG A 175 7.95 13.67 -15.50
C ARG A 175 6.73 14.55 -15.76
N LYS A 176 6.55 14.90 -17.04
CA LYS A 176 5.49 15.79 -17.53
C LYS A 176 4.91 15.21 -18.80
N ARG A 177 3.73 15.69 -19.18
CA ARG A 177 3.12 15.48 -20.50
C ARG A 177 4.15 15.61 -21.60
N SER A 178 4.16 14.66 -22.53
CA SER A 178 5.05 14.70 -23.70
C SER A 178 4.46 15.52 -24.84
N GLY A 179 3.15 15.83 -24.76
CA GLY A 179 2.39 16.48 -25.83
C GLY A 179 2.03 15.54 -26.98
N ARG A 180 2.31 14.24 -26.83
CA ARG A 180 1.98 13.20 -27.81
C ARG A 180 0.86 12.29 -27.36
N GLU A 181 0.55 12.27 -26.08
CA GLU A 181 -0.56 11.51 -25.54
C GLU A 181 -1.88 12.26 -25.70
N ASP A 182 -2.95 11.52 -25.93
CA ASP A 182 -4.31 12.04 -25.85
C ASP A 182 -4.75 12.07 -24.39
N ILE A 183 -4.39 11.06 -23.59
CA ILE A 183 -4.66 10.98 -22.14
C ILE A 183 -3.35 10.80 -21.38
N PHE A 184 -3.11 11.62 -20.36
CA PHE A 184 -1.97 11.51 -19.47
C PHE A 184 -2.40 11.07 -18.07
N ILE A 185 -1.75 10.01 -17.57
CA ILE A 185 -1.94 9.46 -16.24
C ILE A 185 -0.73 9.81 -15.39
N SER A 186 -0.94 10.49 -14.27
CA SER A 186 0.12 10.86 -13.31
C SER A 186 -0.40 10.82 -11.87
N TYR A 187 0.44 11.10 -10.88
CA TYR A 187 0.01 11.24 -9.48
C TYR A 187 -0.67 12.59 -9.17
N HIS A 188 -0.63 13.57 -10.08
CA HIS A 188 -1.24 14.89 -9.87
C HIS A 188 -2.72 14.91 -10.25
N ALA A 189 -3.55 15.53 -9.42
CA ALA A 189 -4.98 15.65 -9.68
C ALA A 189 -5.36 16.53 -10.88
N LYS A 190 -4.41 17.34 -11.39
CA LYS A 190 -4.61 18.23 -12.54
C LYS A 190 -4.43 17.53 -13.89
N ASP A 191 -3.88 16.31 -13.90
CA ASP A 191 -3.75 15.52 -15.12
C ASP A 191 -5.05 14.80 -15.46
N ASP A 192 -5.13 14.13 -16.62
CA ASP A 192 -6.41 13.58 -17.11
C ASP A 192 -6.94 12.51 -16.15
N VAL A 193 -6.07 11.61 -15.69
CA VAL A 193 -6.40 10.59 -14.69
C VAL A 193 -5.32 10.53 -13.63
N GLN A 194 -5.70 10.72 -12.38
CA GLN A 194 -4.79 10.62 -11.24
C GLN A 194 -4.56 9.16 -10.84
N THR A 195 -3.33 8.80 -10.47
CA THR A 195 -2.99 7.51 -9.88
C THR A 195 -2.06 7.71 -8.70
N THR A 196 -2.59 7.51 -7.49
CA THR A 196 -1.79 7.54 -6.26
C THR A 196 -1.12 6.18 -6.00
N TYR A 197 -0.11 6.19 -5.13
CA TYR A 197 0.58 4.98 -4.67
C TYR A 197 -0.12 4.26 -3.51
N ALA A 198 -1.33 4.69 -3.10
CA ALA A 198 -2.04 4.14 -1.96
C ALA A 198 -2.78 2.81 -2.25
N GLY A 199 -2.51 2.20 -3.41
CA GLY A 199 -3.15 0.97 -3.86
C GLY A 199 -2.58 -0.28 -3.17
N ALA A 200 -3.43 -1.25 -2.88
CA ALA A 200 -3.04 -2.57 -2.40
C ALA A 200 -2.26 -3.37 -3.46
N LEU A 201 -2.37 -3.04 -4.74
CA LEU A 201 -1.64 -3.74 -5.80
C LEU A 201 -0.15 -3.38 -5.85
N PHE A 202 0.27 -2.32 -5.17
CA PHE A 202 1.68 -2.12 -4.83
C PHE A 202 2.18 -3.18 -3.82
N HIS A 203 1.28 -3.83 -3.07
CA HIS A 203 1.60 -4.84 -2.04
C HIS A 203 1.48 -6.28 -2.54
N ASN A 204 0.50 -6.56 -3.42
CA ASN A 204 0.01 -7.92 -3.66
C ASN A 204 0.82 -8.75 -4.67
N ASN A 205 1.65 -8.12 -5.50
CA ASN A 205 2.46 -8.87 -6.44
C ASN A 205 3.93 -8.82 -6.06
N ARG A 206 4.57 -9.96 -6.30
CA ARG A 206 6.01 -10.24 -6.44
C ARG A 206 6.74 -9.28 -7.40
N ASN A 207 6.13 -8.15 -7.77
CA ASN A 207 6.71 -6.96 -8.39
C ASN A 207 7.50 -6.09 -7.40
N TYR A 208 7.85 -6.62 -6.24
CA TYR A 208 9.09 -6.25 -5.57
C TYR A 208 10.36 -6.59 -6.38
N HIS A 209 10.22 -7.05 -7.63
CA HIS A 209 11.15 -6.68 -8.70
C HIS A 209 11.22 -5.14 -8.90
N ILE A 210 11.41 -4.38 -7.81
CA ILE A 210 12.34 -3.26 -7.82
C ILE A 210 13.58 -3.83 -8.50
N SER A 211 13.89 -3.31 -9.70
CA SER A 211 15.14 -3.65 -10.38
C SER A 211 16.23 -3.77 -9.33
N ALA A 212 17.11 -4.78 -9.41
CA ALA A 212 18.26 -4.88 -8.50
C ALA A 212 19.10 -3.57 -8.49
N HIS A 213 18.87 -2.69 -9.48
CA HIS A 213 19.46 -1.36 -9.63
C HIS A 213 18.59 -0.19 -9.11
N LYS A 214 17.31 -0.38 -8.78
CA LYS A 214 16.40 0.67 -8.26
C LYS A 214 16.51 0.87 -6.73
N THR A 215 17.39 0.16 -6.03
CA THR A 215 17.86 0.57 -4.69
C THR A 215 18.86 1.72 -4.84
N ILE A 216 18.37 2.86 -5.32
CA ILE A 216 19.21 4.01 -5.66
C ILE A 216 19.61 4.69 -4.36
N CYS A 217 20.90 4.68 -4.04
CA CYS A 217 21.46 5.48 -2.95
C CYS A 217 21.63 6.92 -3.45
N LEU A 218 20.81 7.84 -2.94
CA LEU A 218 20.81 9.25 -3.33
C LEU A 218 21.47 10.07 -2.23
N SER A 219 22.55 10.78 -2.56
CA SER A 219 23.39 11.47 -1.56
C SER A 219 22.62 12.42 -0.63
N ARG A 220 21.57 13.08 -1.11
CA ARG A 220 20.71 13.93 -0.27
C ARG A 220 19.83 13.10 0.66
N ARG A 221 19.16 12.08 0.11
CA ARG A 221 18.25 11.19 0.85
C ARG A 221 19.00 10.43 1.95
N ASP A 222 20.16 9.89 1.61
CA ASP A 222 20.96 9.07 2.52
C ASP A 222 21.59 9.93 3.63
N ARG A 223 22.02 11.16 3.32
CA ARG A 223 22.46 12.12 4.36
C ARG A 223 21.33 12.50 5.32
N LEU A 224 20.13 12.75 4.79
CA LEU A 224 18.95 13.05 5.60
C LEU A 224 18.64 11.88 6.54
N ALA A 225 18.54 10.66 5.99
CA ALA A 225 18.29 9.46 6.76
C ALA A 225 19.36 9.26 7.84
N LYS A 226 20.64 9.30 7.46
CA LYS A 226 21.76 9.17 8.41
C LYS A 226 21.71 10.20 9.54
N SER A 227 21.37 11.44 9.24
CA SER A 227 21.32 12.52 10.25
C SER A 227 20.27 12.29 11.35
N LEU A 228 19.20 11.55 11.06
CA LEU A 228 18.22 11.13 12.05
C LEU A 228 18.63 9.80 12.70
N LEU A 229 19.01 8.82 11.88
CA LEU A 229 19.32 7.45 12.32
C LEU A 229 20.53 7.40 13.26
N ASP A 230 21.52 8.28 13.11
CA ASP A 230 22.65 8.39 14.06
C ASP A 230 22.20 8.82 15.47
N LEU A 231 20.97 9.32 15.63
CA LEU A 231 20.42 9.83 16.90
C LEU A 231 19.46 8.85 17.60
N ILE A 232 19.06 7.76 16.93
CA ILE A 232 18.08 6.79 17.42
C ILE A 232 18.55 5.34 17.18
N PRO A 233 18.23 4.39 18.07
CA PRO A 233 18.41 2.97 17.78
C PRO A 233 17.60 2.57 16.54
N HIS A 234 18.21 1.85 15.60
CA HIS A 234 17.56 1.51 14.34
C HIS A 234 18.18 0.28 13.68
N HIS A 235 17.39 -0.37 12.82
CA HIS A 235 17.87 -1.33 11.83
C HIS A 235 17.67 -0.76 10.42
N SER A 236 18.65 -0.97 9.55
CA SER A 236 18.67 -0.55 8.16
C SER A 236 19.02 -1.76 7.29
N PHE A 237 18.00 -2.28 6.59
CA PHE A 237 18.09 -3.50 5.79
C PHE A 237 18.45 -3.25 4.33
N GLY A 238 18.18 -2.04 3.81
CA GLY A 238 18.44 -1.70 2.41
C GLY A 238 19.94 -1.69 2.08
N LYS A 239 20.27 -1.60 0.79
CA LYS A 239 21.68 -1.50 0.34
C LYS A 239 22.37 -0.25 0.89
N CYS A 240 21.62 0.84 1.03
CA CYS A 240 22.11 2.11 1.55
C CYS A 240 22.05 2.10 3.08
N LEU A 241 23.11 2.58 3.74
CA LEU A 241 23.22 2.66 5.21
C LEU A 241 23.04 1.32 5.96
N ASN A 242 23.18 0.17 5.28
CA ASN A 242 22.94 -1.15 5.87
C ASN A 242 23.73 -1.33 7.17
N ASN A 243 23.06 -1.70 8.26
CA ASN A 243 23.70 -1.92 9.56
C ASN A 243 23.40 -3.30 10.17
N VAL A 244 22.69 -4.17 9.44
CA VAL A 244 22.26 -5.50 9.88
C VAL A 244 23.01 -6.65 9.18
N GLY A 245 24.03 -6.35 8.38
CA GLY A 245 24.89 -7.36 7.77
C GLY A 245 24.40 -7.92 6.44
N GLY A 246 23.50 -7.23 5.73
CA GLY A 246 23.05 -7.61 4.39
C GLY A 246 21.58 -7.33 4.11
N LEU A 247 21.18 -7.53 2.85
CA LEU A 247 19.79 -7.36 2.40
C LEU A 247 18.87 -8.45 2.99
N ASN A 248 19.39 -9.66 3.15
CA ASN A 248 18.63 -10.82 3.59
C ASN A 248 18.59 -10.98 5.12
N SER A 249 19.20 -10.08 5.90
CA SER A 249 19.19 -10.19 7.37
C SER A 249 17.78 -10.13 7.98
N ALA A 250 16.81 -9.54 7.26
CA ALA A 250 15.41 -9.59 7.67
C ALA A 250 14.87 -11.02 7.73
N LEU A 251 15.36 -11.94 6.87
CA LEU A 251 14.94 -13.34 6.84
C LEU A 251 15.34 -14.08 8.12
N SER A 252 16.54 -13.80 8.62
CA SER A 252 17.05 -14.44 9.84
C SER A 252 16.52 -13.75 11.10
N MET A 253 16.25 -12.44 11.04
CA MET A 253 15.67 -11.70 12.17
C MET A 253 14.17 -12.00 12.37
N TYR A 254 13.44 -12.27 11.29
CA TYR A 254 11.99 -12.51 11.29
C TYR A 254 11.63 -13.75 10.45
N PRO A 255 12.01 -14.96 10.90
CA PRO A 255 11.75 -16.19 10.16
C PRO A 255 10.25 -16.48 9.94
N GLU A 256 9.38 -16.02 10.84
CA GLU A 256 7.91 -16.10 10.74
C GLU A 256 7.34 -15.30 9.57
N CYS A 257 8.07 -14.29 9.10
CA CYS A 257 7.70 -13.52 7.92
C CYS A 257 7.99 -14.24 6.61
N VAL A 258 8.67 -15.40 6.65
CA VAL A 258 9.01 -16.15 5.45
C VAL A 258 7.79 -16.83 4.85
N SER A 259 7.28 -16.31 3.73
CA SER A 259 6.13 -16.93 3.05
C SER A 259 6.51 -18.35 2.60
N GLU A 260 5.64 -19.33 2.87
CA GLU A 260 5.81 -20.72 2.41
C GLU A 260 5.66 -20.89 0.88
N SER A 261 5.49 -19.80 0.12
CA SER A 261 5.19 -19.85 -1.30
C SER A 261 6.41 -20.21 -2.18
N ASN A 262 6.82 -21.48 -2.13
CA ASN A 262 7.53 -22.28 -3.15
C ASN A 262 8.75 -21.67 -3.88
N ALA A 263 9.41 -20.63 -3.37
CA ALA A 263 10.71 -20.23 -3.87
C ALA A 263 11.79 -21.01 -3.11
N ALA A 264 12.64 -21.75 -3.84
CA ALA A 264 13.82 -22.40 -3.27
C ALA A 264 14.79 -21.41 -2.58
N GLU A 265 14.62 -20.11 -2.81
CA GLU A 265 15.34 -19.03 -2.14
C GLU A 265 14.40 -17.85 -1.80
N PRO A 266 14.02 -17.65 -0.52
CA PRO A 266 13.26 -16.46 -0.11
C PRO A 266 14.06 -15.18 -0.38
N LYS A 267 13.37 -14.15 -0.88
CA LYS A 267 14.00 -12.86 -1.22
C LYS A 267 13.52 -11.79 -0.25
N TRP A 268 14.44 -11.00 0.31
CA TRP A 268 14.17 -10.01 1.37
C TRP A 268 12.93 -9.13 1.14
N TYR A 269 12.65 -8.80 -0.11
CA TYR A 269 11.56 -7.91 -0.47
C TYR A 269 10.17 -8.53 -0.33
N ASP A 270 10.05 -9.86 -0.41
CA ASP A 270 8.80 -10.59 -0.15
C ASP A 270 8.43 -10.55 1.35
N HIS A 271 9.36 -10.12 2.21
CA HIS A 271 9.22 -10.08 3.67
C HIS A 271 9.14 -8.66 4.22
N LEU A 272 9.26 -7.63 3.38
CA LEU A 272 9.45 -6.26 3.81
C LEU A 272 8.30 -5.75 4.70
N HIS A 273 7.05 -5.96 4.29
CA HIS A 273 5.88 -5.51 5.08
C HIS A 273 5.80 -6.20 6.44
N CYS A 274 6.02 -7.51 6.48
CA CYS A 274 6.01 -8.25 7.74
C CYS A 274 7.17 -7.81 8.64
N ALA A 275 8.39 -7.71 8.11
CA ALA A 275 9.54 -7.21 8.86
C ALA A 275 9.30 -5.80 9.42
N MET A 276 8.70 -4.89 8.63
CA MET A 276 8.33 -3.55 9.08
C MET A 276 7.32 -3.58 10.24
N SER A 277 6.41 -4.56 10.29
CA SER A 277 5.42 -4.68 11.37
C SER A 277 6.01 -4.92 12.76
N HIS A 278 7.27 -5.37 12.84
CA HIS A 278 8.00 -5.50 14.11
C HIS A 278 8.60 -4.17 14.62
N TYR A 279 8.41 -3.07 13.88
CA TYR A 279 8.91 -1.75 14.25
C TYR A 279 7.76 -0.78 14.51
N LYS A 280 7.88 -0.02 15.60
CA LYS A 280 6.96 1.09 15.91
C LYS A 280 7.01 2.18 14.83
N PHE A 281 8.21 2.47 14.33
CA PHE A 281 8.45 3.55 13.37
C PHE A 281 9.16 3.03 12.15
N VAL A 282 8.77 3.56 10.99
CA VAL A 282 9.46 3.31 9.72
C VAL A 282 9.85 4.65 9.11
N LEU A 283 11.11 4.77 8.69
CA LEU A 283 11.60 5.97 8.02
C LEU A 283 11.21 5.94 6.54
N ALA A 284 10.29 6.81 6.12
CA ALA A 284 9.77 6.91 4.76
C ALA A 284 10.27 8.21 4.10
N VAL A 285 11.41 8.15 3.41
CA VAL A 285 12.00 9.31 2.71
C VAL A 285 11.80 9.17 1.21
N GLU A 286 11.17 10.17 0.60
CA GLU A 286 11.05 10.23 -0.85
C GLU A 286 12.37 10.55 -1.53
N ASN A 287 12.50 10.10 -2.78
CA ASN A 287 13.66 10.44 -3.60
C ASN A 287 13.72 11.95 -3.90
N THR A 288 12.55 12.58 -4.00
CA THR A 288 12.38 14.02 -4.25
C THR A 288 11.21 14.54 -3.42
N ALA A 289 11.40 15.68 -2.75
CA ALA A 289 10.32 16.38 -2.06
C ALA A 289 9.55 17.26 -3.06
N THR A 290 8.42 16.77 -3.54
CA THR A 290 7.55 17.43 -4.54
C THR A 290 6.11 17.39 -4.06
N GLU A 291 5.36 18.46 -4.31
CA GLU A 291 3.92 18.53 -4.01
C GLU A 291 3.17 17.32 -4.57
N SER A 292 2.31 16.70 -3.76
CA SER A 292 1.50 15.53 -4.08
C SER A 292 2.25 14.24 -4.41
N TYR A 293 3.60 14.24 -4.42
CA TYR A 293 4.40 13.06 -4.67
C TYR A 293 4.56 12.22 -3.40
N VAL A 294 3.51 11.45 -3.08
CA VAL A 294 3.47 10.51 -1.96
C VAL A 294 3.47 9.09 -2.53
N THR A 295 4.54 8.34 -2.27
CA THR A 295 4.78 7.04 -2.90
C THR A 295 4.48 5.87 -1.97
N GLU A 296 4.71 4.66 -2.47
CA GLU A 296 4.50 3.40 -1.77
C GLU A 296 5.24 3.35 -0.41
N LYS A 297 6.38 4.05 -0.28
CA LYS A 297 7.20 4.05 0.95
C LYS A 297 6.42 4.46 2.19
N LEU A 298 5.56 5.48 2.07
CA LEU A 298 4.72 5.93 3.17
C LEU A 298 3.60 4.93 3.44
N PHE A 299 2.95 4.45 2.38
CA PHE A 299 1.80 3.55 2.51
C PHE A 299 2.22 2.17 3.02
N TYR A 300 3.42 1.69 2.69
CA TYR A 300 3.97 0.44 3.24
C TYR A 300 4.10 0.50 4.76
N ALA A 301 4.57 1.64 5.29
CA ALA A 301 4.67 1.84 6.74
C ALA A 301 3.30 1.86 7.41
N LEU A 302 2.32 2.54 6.80
CA LEU A 302 0.95 2.49 7.29
C LEU A 302 0.40 1.06 7.21
N ASP A 303 0.58 0.35 6.12
CA ASP A 303 -0.03 -0.96 5.93
C ASP A 303 0.65 -2.04 6.79
N SER A 304 1.94 -1.89 7.13
CA SER A 304 2.64 -2.74 8.10
C SER A 304 2.23 -2.50 9.55
N GLY A 305 1.42 -1.48 9.85
CA GLY A 305 1.04 -1.14 11.21
C GLY A 305 2.11 -0.34 11.97
N SER A 306 3.07 0.26 11.26
CA SER A 306 4.06 1.18 11.83
C SER A 306 3.61 2.64 11.65
N VAL A 307 4.21 3.55 12.41
CA VAL A 307 4.05 5.00 12.21
C VAL A 307 5.17 5.51 11.29
N PRO A 308 4.86 6.03 10.09
CA PRO A 308 5.86 6.60 9.21
C PRO A 308 6.45 7.90 9.77
N ILE A 309 7.78 7.98 9.78
CA ILE A 309 8.55 9.23 9.86
C ILE A 309 8.82 9.66 8.43
N TYR A 310 8.09 10.67 7.96
CA TYR A 310 8.03 11.01 6.54
C TYR A 310 8.82 12.26 6.18
N PHE A 311 9.46 12.20 5.02
CA PHE A 311 10.09 13.35 4.35
C PHE A 311 9.81 13.27 2.85
N GLY A 312 9.00 14.18 2.32
CA GLY A 312 8.62 14.16 0.90
C GLY A 312 7.68 15.31 0.56
N ALA A 313 6.45 14.99 0.14
CA ALA A 313 5.46 15.98 -0.26
C ALA A 313 5.09 16.93 0.90
N PRO A 314 5.15 18.27 0.71
CA PRO A 314 4.81 19.24 1.75
C PRO A 314 3.33 19.22 2.14
N ASN A 315 2.46 18.69 1.28
CA ASN A 315 1.03 18.52 1.47
C ASN A 315 0.63 17.05 1.75
N VAL A 316 1.53 16.24 2.33
CA VAL A 316 1.27 14.82 2.64
C VAL A 316 -0.04 14.57 3.41
N GLN A 317 -0.45 15.52 4.24
CA GLN A 317 -1.69 15.45 5.02
C GLN A 317 -2.96 15.36 4.15
N ASP A 318 -2.88 15.72 2.86
CA ASP A 318 -3.97 15.58 1.90
C ASP A 318 -4.22 14.12 1.49
N PHE A 319 -3.23 13.25 1.70
CA PHE A 319 -3.20 11.86 1.20
C PHE A 319 -3.33 10.81 2.29
N VAL A 320 -3.23 11.20 3.57
CA VAL A 320 -3.12 10.28 4.70
C VAL A 320 -4.23 10.53 5.71
N PRO A 321 -4.56 9.55 6.54
CA PRO A 321 -5.45 9.78 7.66
C PRO A 321 -4.90 10.87 8.59
N PRO A 322 -5.76 11.70 9.21
CA PRO A 322 -5.33 12.68 10.19
C PRO A 322 -4.52 12.02 11.32
N ASN A 323 -3.41 12.65 11.71
CA ASN A 323 -2.54 12.19 12.78
C ASN A 323 -1.93 10.79 12.54
N SER A 324 -1.74 10.33 11.30
CA SER A 324 -1.16 9.01 11.03
C SER A 324 0.33 9.03 10.66
N VAL A 325 0.93 10.21 10.52
CA VAL A 325 2.30 10.38 9.99
C VAL A 325 3.04 11.44 10.80
N ILE A 326 4.32 11.19 11.09
CA ILE A 326 5.23 12.18 11.64
C ILE A 326 5.91 12.89 10.46
N ASP A 327 5.47 14.11 10.14
CA ASP A 327 6.11 14.93 9.11
C ASP A 327 7.42 15.51 9.65
N GLY A 328 8.54 14.87 9.31
CA GLY A 328 9.87 15.25 9.78
C GLY A 328 10.31 16.63 9.31
N SER A 329 9.70 17.18 8.26
CA SER A 329 10.01 18.52 7.75
C SER A 329 9.50 19.65 8.65
N LYS A 330 8.60 19.34 9.60
CA LYS A 330 8.00 20.32 10.53
C LYS A 330 8.82 20.57 11.79
N PHE A 331 9.91 19.82 12.00
CA PHE A 331 10.77 19.96 13.17
C PHE A 331 11.91 20.94 12.87
N ALA A 332 12.34 21.72 13.88
CA ALA A 332 13.40 22.70 13.69
C ALA A 332 14.78 22.05 13.51
N SER A 333 14.96 20.80 13.98
CA SER A 333 16.19 20.04 13.80
C SER A 333 15.97 18.52 13.88
N MET A 334 16.93 17.74 13.37
CA MET A 334 16.95 16.27 13.52
C MET A 334 17.06 15.82 14.97
N LYS A 335 17.70 16.62 15.84
CA LYS A 335 17.78 16.35 17.28
C LYS A 335 16.41 16.46 17.94
N GLU A 336 15.64 17.47 17.56
CA GLU A 336 14.28 17.66 18.05
C GLU A 336 13.36 16.54 17.57
N LEU A 337 13.42 16.18 16.28
CA LEU A 337 12.68 15.05 15.73
C LEU A 337 13.06 13.74 16.43
N ALA A 338 14.36 13.45 16.62
CA ALA A 338 14.81 12.27 17.33
C ALA A 338 14.30 12.23 18.78
N ALA A 339 14.33 13.36 19.48
CA ALA A 339 13.80 13.45 20.84
C ALA A 339 12.28 13.23 20.87
N TYR A 340 11.55 13.76 19.88
CA TYR A 340 10.11 13.53 19.73
C TYR A 340 9.79 12.05 19.49
N VAL A 341 10.49 11.40 18.56
CA VAL A 341 10.30 9.98 18.24
C VAL A 341 10.57 9.09 19.46
N LYS A 342 11.63 9.37 20.23
CA LYS A 342 11.92 8.64 21.48
C LYS A 342 10.78 8.79 22.49
N ARG A 343 10.39 10.03 22.80
CA ARG A 343 9.27 10.29 23.73
C ARG A 343 7.97 9.61 23.29
N LEU A 344 7.65 9.68 21.99
CA LEU A 344 6.46 9.04 21.44
C LEU A 344 6.55 7.51 21.54
N GLY A 345 7.73 6.93 21.30
CA GLY A 345 7.95 5.49 21.44
C GLY A 345 7.79 4.99 22.87
N ASP A 346 7.96 5.86 23.87
CA ASP A 346 7.84 5.56 25.30
C ASP A 346 6.45 5.94 25.87
N ASP A 347 5.58 6.56 25.06
CA ASP A 347 4.22 6.97 25.46
C ASP A 347 3.16 6.09 24.77
N PRO A 348 2.59 5.08 25.47
CA PRO A 348 1.59 4.19 24.90
C PRO A 348 0.35 4.91 24.35
N VAL A 349 -0.12 5.94 25.03
CA VAL A 349 -1.36 6.62 24.69
C VAL A 349 -1.13 7.51 23.48
N ALA A 350 -0.07 8.32 23.49
CA ALA A 350 0.28 9.18 22.36
C ALA A 350 0.61 8.36 21.11
N TYR A 351 1.35 7.25 21.24
CA TYR A 351 1.63 6.36 20.13
C TYR A 351 0.35 5.73 19.57
N SER A 352 -0.55 5.25 20.44
CA SER A 352 -1.83 4.66 20.03
C SER A 352 -2.71 5.64 19.25
N GLU A 353 -2.65 6.95 19.55
CA GLU A 353 -3.39 7.96 18.80
C GLU A 353 -3.00 8.00 17.30
N TYR A 354 -1.76 7.63 16.94
CA TYR A 354 -1.35 7.55 15.54
C TYR A 354 -2.04 6.43 14.74
N HIS A 355 -2.67 5.50 15.44
CA HIS A 355 -3.43 4.38 14.87
C HIS A 355 -4.94 4.55 15.04
N ALA A 356 -5.41 5.63 15.67
CA ALA A 356 -6.82 5.88 15.96
C ALA A 356 -7.71 5.80 14.71
N TRP A 357 -7.20 6.27 13.57
CA TRP A 357 -7.89 6.22 12.27
C TRP A 357 -8.25 4.79 11.81
N ARG A 358 -7.59 3.75 12.32
CA ARG A 358 -7.93 2.35 11.98
C ARG A 358 -9.16 1.87 12.75
N ARG A 359 -9.30 2.30 14.00
CA ARG A 359 -10.40 1.89 14.89
C ARG A 359 -11.62 2.78 14.72
N CYS A 360 -11.39 4.08 14.52
CA CYS A 360 -12.42 5.08 14.36
C CYS A 360 -12.93 5.18 12.90
N GLY A 361 -12.67 4.16 12.08
CA GLY A 361 -13.02 4.14 10.67
C GLY A 361 -12.16 5.07 9.82
N VAL A 362 -12.18 4.82 8.51
CA VAL A 362 -11.45 5.63 7.54
C VAL A 362 -11.94 7.07 7.61
N VAL A 363 -11.06 7.97 8.06
CA VAL A 363 -11.33 9.40 8.27
C VAL A 363 -10.49 10.25 7.33
N GLY A 364 -10.97 11.47 7.08
CA GLY A 364 -10.31 12.42 6.18
C GLY A 364 -10.27 11.90 4.73
N ASN A 365 -9.19 12.21 4.02
CA ASN A 365 -9.07 11.94 2.59
C ASN A 365 -8.60 10.53 2.25
N TYR A 366 -8.21 9.71 3.23
CA TYR A 366 -7.54 8.44 2.94
C TYR A 366 -8.37 7.49 2.05
N GLY A 367 -9.68 7.46 2.25
CA GLY A 367 -10.59 6.71 1.37
C GLY A 367 -10.54 7.20 -0.08
N ARG A 368 -10.54 8.52 -0.30
CA ARG A 368 -10.39 9.13 -1.63
C ARG A 368 -9.01 8.84 -2.20
N THR A 369 -7.95 8.95 -1.40
CA THR A 369 -6.59 8.63 -1.82
C THR A 369 -6.49 7.21 -2.37
N ARG A 370 -7.08 6.23 -1.68
CA ARG A 370 -7.16 4.84 -2.18
C ARG A 370 -8.08 4.71 -3.39
N ALA A 371 -9.20 5.44 -3.43
CA ALA A 371 -10.14 5.43 -4.56
C ALA A 371 -9.55 5.98 -5.86
N VAL A 372 -8.50 6.81 -5.81
CA VAL A 372 -7.73 7.29 -6.98
C VAL A 372 -6.37 6.61 -7.13
N SER A 373 -6.20 5.42 -6.56
CA SER A 373 -4.96 4.63 -6.68
C SER A 373 -4.89 3.80 -7.96
N LEU A 374 -3.79 3.06 -8.12
CA LEU A 374 -3.59 2.10 -9.21
C LEU A 374 -4.67 1.01 -9.25
N ASP A 375 -5.18 0.58 -8.09
CA ASP A 375 -6.15 -0.50 -7.96
C ASP A 375 -7.46 -0.22 -8.71
N THR A 376 -7.85 1.05 -8.78
CA THR A 376 -9.10 1.51 -9.39
C THR A 376 -8.86 2.14 -10.77
N LEU A 377 -7.61 2.22 -11.21
CA LEU A 377 -7.23 2.87 -12.46
C LEU A 377 -7.96 2.30 -13.69
N PRO A 378 -8.18 0.98 -13.85
CA PRO A 378 -8.81 0.45 -15.06
C PRO A 378 -10.16 1.09 -15.37
N CYS A 379 -11.09 1.11 -14.41
CA CYS A 379 -12.41 1.72 -14.63
C CYS A 379 -12.31 3.22 -14.87
N ARG A 380 -11.51 3.94 -14.09
CA ARG A 380 -11.37 5.41 -14.23
C ARG A 380 -10.76 5.80 -15.57
N LEU A 381 -9.77 5.05 -16.06
CA LEU A 381 -9.22 5.25 -17.40
C LEU A 381 -10.26 4.94 -18.47
N CYS A 382 -10.99 3.83 -18.36
CA CYS A 382 -12.01 3.47 -19.33
C CYS A 382 -13.13 4.52 -19.41
N GLU A 383 -13.52 5.13 -18.29
CA GLU A 383 -14.48 6.24 -18.30
C GLU A 383 -13.93 7.44 -19.07
N GLU A 384 -12.66 7.78 -18.85
CA GLU A 384 -12.03 8.89 -19.57
C GLU A 384 -11.91 8.62 -21.07
N VAL A 385 -11.56 7.40 -21.45
CA VAL A 385 -11.57 6.94 -22.85
C VAL A 385 -12.98 7.02 -23.44
N SER A 386 -14.00 6.60 -22.69
CA SER A 386 -15.42 6.67 -23.09
C SER A 386 -15.88 8.10 -23.30
N ARG A 387 -15.57 9.04 -22.39
CA ARG A 387 -15.90 10.48 -22.55
C ARG A 387 -15.29 11.06 -23.82
N ARG A 388 -14.08 10.62 -24.19
CA ARG A 388 -13.40 11.05 -25.42
C ARG A 388 -13.89 10.35 -26.68
N GLY A 389 -14.61 9.23 -26.55
CA GLY A 389 -15.15 8.46 -27.67
C GLY A 389 -14.19 7.42 -28.24
N GLY A 390 -13.15 7.04 -27.47
CA GLY A 390 -12.20 6.00 -27.84
C GLY A 390 -11.56 6.24 -29.21
N LYS A 391 -11.44 5.19 -30.02
CA LYS A 391 -10.89 5.28 -31.38
C LYS A 391 -11.71 6.14 -32.35
N ASN A 392 -12.96 6.47 -32.01
CA ASN A 392 -13.82 7.36 -32.79
C ASN A 392 -13.61 8.84 -32.43
N ALA A 393 -12.73 9.15 -31.48
CA ALA A 393 -12.37 10.52 -31.14
C ALA A 393 -11.73 11.24 -32.34
N GLY A 394 -12.15 12.49 -32.58
CA GLY A 394 -11.49 13.40 -33.52
C GLY A 394 -10.02 13.64 -33.14
N VAL A 395 -9.18 14.02 -34.12
CA VAL A 395 -7.73 14.22 -33.94
C VAL A 395 -7.43 15.51 -33.22
#